data_AF-A0A1V4PVK9-F1
#
_entry.id   AF-A0A1V4PVK9-F1
#
_cell.length_a   1.000
_cell.length_b   1.000
_cell.length_c   1.000
_cell.angle_alpha   90.00
_cell.angle_beta   90.00
_cell.angle_gamma   90.00
#
_symmetry.space_group_name_H-M   'P 1'
#
loop_
_entity.id
_entity.type
_entity.pdbx_description
1 polymer ?
#
loop_
_entity_poly.entity_id
_entity_poly.type
_entity_poly.pdbx_seq_one_letter_code
_entity_poly.pdbx_strand_id
1 'polypeptide(L)'
;MLTTSASSLAARGPVTECHGVQLRAQLRSLAVLVEVTGRVGDANRTLVTNHVRRFALVGGALVLDLREAGGIDDAFTSGLSPVAELTLVLDQARQESLTSDGPRVVGSVGEAMRGIAGRLAARRALVELSA
;
A
#
# COMPACT_ATOMS: atom_id res chain seq x y z
N MET A 1 -16.57 11.26 22.87
CA MET A 1 -15.11 11.27 23.13
C MET A 1 -14.61 9.84 23.11
N LEU A 2 -13.96 9.40 22.03
CA LEU A 2 -13.38 8.07 21.93
C LEU A 2 -11.95 8.13 22.47
N THR A 3 -11.72 7.59 23.67
CA THR A 3 -10.39 7.43 24.23
C THR A 3 -9.74 6.20 23.57
N THR A 4 -9.08 6.40 22.43
CA THR A 4 -8.24 5.34 21.86
C THR A 4 -7.01 5.20 22.75
N SER A 5 -6.99 4.12 23.54
CA SER A 5 -5.91 3.85 24.50
C SER A 5 -4.55 3.73 23.80
N ALA A 6 -3.53 4.42 24.33
CA ALA A 6 -2.19 4.50 23.75
C ALA A 6 -1.54 3.12 23.50
N SER A 7 -1.95 2.10 24.25
CA SER A 7 -1.54 0.70 24.10
C SER A 7 -2.05 0.04 22.80
N SER A 8 -3.18 0.48 22.25
CA SER A 8 -3.70 0.04 20.94
C SER A 8 -2.89 0.61 19.78
N LEU A 9 -2.40 1.86 19.91
CA LEU A 9 -1.51 2.47 18.90
C LEU A 9 -0.13 1.83 18.90
N ALA A 10 0.42 1.49 20.07
CA ALA A 10 1.73 0.84 20.17
C ALA A 10 1.76 -0.56 19.52
N ALA A 11 0.64 -1.30 19.55
CA ALA A 11 0.55 -2.64 18.97
C ALA A 11 0.55 -2.67 17.42
N ARG A 12 0.39 -1.51 16.76
CA ARG A 12 0.27 -1.43 15.30
C ARG A 12 1.59 -1.17 14.57
N GLY A 13 2.70 -0.96 15.28
CA GLY A 13 4.00 -0.64 14.69
C GLY A 13 4.26 0.86 14.52
N PRO A 14 5.49 1.25 14.13
CA PRO A 14 5.91 2.64 14.08
C PRO A 14 5.16 3.43 13.01
N VAL A 15 4.90 4.70 13.30
CA VAL A 15 4.31 5.66 12.36
C VAL A 15 5.41 6.55 11.79
N THR A 16 5.46 6.65 10.48
CA THR A 16 6.23 7.67 9.77
C THR A 16 5.32 8.86 9.49
N GLU A 17 5.71 10.04 9.95
CA GLU A 17 5.00 11.30 9.68
C GLU A 17 5.59 11.97 8.44
N CYS A 18 4.73 12.48 7.56
CA CYS A 18 5.07 13.13 6.30
C CYS A 18 4.18 14.37 6.10
N HIS A 19 4.40 15.42 6.88
CA HIS A 19 3.70 16.70 6.76
C HIS A 19 2.16 16.56 6.67
N GLY A 20 1.56 15.99 7.71
CA GLY A 20 0.12 15.74 7.82
C GLY A 20 -0.35 14.42 7.21
N VAL A 21 0.54 13.65 6.58
CA VAL A 21 0.29 12.26 6.17
C VAL A 21 1.00 11.31 7.12
N GLN A 22 0.33 10.24 7.53
CA GLN A 22 0.92 9.19 8.35
C GLN A 22 1.00 7.90 7.55
N LEU A 23 2.17 7.26 7.57
CA LEU A 23 2.37 5.93 7.02
C LEU A 23 2.68 4.95 8.14
N ARG A 24 1.99 3.82 8.16
CA ARG A 24 2.24 2.74 9.11
C ARG A 24 2.47 1.43 8.39
N ALA A 25 3.71 0.96 8.41
CA ALA A 25 4.11 -0.29 7.77
C ALA A 25 4.04 -1.47 8.73
N GLN A 26 3.52 -2.60 8.25
CA GLN A 26 3.41 -3.86 8.96
C GLN A 26 3.80 -5.00 8.03
N LEU A 27 4.72 -5.86 8.45
CA LEU A 27 4.97 -7.11 7.73
C LEU A 27 3.84 -8.10 8.05
N ARG A 28 3.15 -8.59 7.01
CA ARG A 28 1.99 -9.48 7.11
C ARG A 28 2.19 -10.70 6.24
N SER A 29 2.81 -11.75 6.80
CA SER A 29 3.04 -13.09 6.21
C SER A 29 3.73 -13.13 4.85
N LEU A 30 3.13 -12.55 3.81
CA LEU A 30 3.56 -12.59 2.41
C LEU A 30 3.77 -11.20 1.78
N ALA A 31 3.44 -10.12 2.50
CA ALA A 31 3.51 -8.76 2.00
C ALA A 31 3.81 -7.75 3.11
N VAL A 32 4.33 -6.59 2.73
CA VAL A 32 4.29 -5.40 3.60
C VAL A 32 2.96 -4.71 3.36
N LEU A 33 2.20 -4.46 4.42
CA LEU A 33 1.00 -3.63 4.42
C LEU A 33 1.37 -2.25 4.94
N VAL A 34 1.09 -1.20 4.17
CA VAL A 34 1.28 0.19 4.57
C VAL A 34 -0.08 0.86 4.63
N GLU A 35 -0.55 1.17 5.84
CA GLU A 35 -1.73 2.02 6.05
C GLU A 35 -1.32 3.48 5.85
N VAL A 36 -2.05 4.23 5.01
CA VAL A 36 -1.84 5.67 4.81
C VAL A 36 -3.07 6.43 5.29
N THR A 37 -2.85 7.45 6.11
CA THR A 37 -3.92 8.35 6.57
C THR A 37 -3.51 9.81 6.36
N GLY A 38 -4.50 10.69 6.22
CA GLY A 38 -4.29 12.12 5.96
C GLY A 38 -4.48 12.48 4.48
N ARG A 39 -4.04 13.68 4.08
CA ARG A 39 -4.21 14.17 2.70
C ARG A 39 -2.86 14.30 2.00
N VAL A 40 -2.71 13.55 0.92
CA VAL A 40 -1.57 13.67 0.00
C VAL A 40 -1.77 14.90 -0.88
N GLY A 41 -0.72 15.69 -1.02
CA GLY A 41 -0.69 16.90 -1.85
C GLY A 41 0.74 17.31 -2.15
N ASP A 42 0.93 18.41 -2.87
CA ASP A 42 2.24 18.76 -3.45
C ASP A 42 3.36 18.93 -2.40
N ALA A 43 3.01 19.40 -1.20
CA ALA A 43 3.95 19.59 -0.10
C ALA A 43 4.53 18.27 0.46
N ASN A 44 3.83 17.14 0.32
CA ASN A 44 4.20 15.88 0.97
C ASN A 44 4.29 14.69 0.01
N ARG A 45 3.79 14.81 -1.22
CA ARG A 45 3.71 13.76 -2.23
C ARG A 45 5.05 13.06 -2.45
N THR A 46 6.12 13.82 -2.70
CA THR A 46 7.46 13.27 -2.93
C THR A 46 7.99 12.52 -1.71
N LEU A 47 7.71 13.02 -0.50
CA LEU A 47 8.15 12.37 0.73
C LEU A 47 7.41 11.04 0.95
N VAL A 48 6.09 11.05 0.76
CA VAL A 48 5.23 9.86 0.85
C VAL A 48 5.68 8.80 -0.15
N THR A 49 5.84 9.14 -1.43
CA THR A 49 6.27 8.19 -2.46
C THR A 49 7.65 7.61 -2.17
N ASN A 50 8.59 8.42 -1.67
CA ASN A 50 9.91 7.95 -1.26
C ASN A 50 9.87 6.98 -0.07
N HIS A 51 8.96 7.18 0.89
CA HIS A 51 8.78 6.22 1.98
C HIS A 51 8.13 4.92 1.50
N VAL A 52 7.10 5.00 0.66
CA VAL A 52 6.46 3.81 0.06
C VAL A 52 7.48 2.97 -0.72
N ARG A 53 8.33 3.62 -1.54
CA ARG A 53 9.42 2.94 -2.26
C ARG A 53 10.40 2.25 -1.33
N ARG A 54 10.74 2.86 -0.18
CA ARG A 54 11.61 2.23 0.82
C ARG A 54 10.98 0.98 1.43
N PHE A 55 9.66 0.97 1.68
CA PHE A 55 8.99 -0.22 2.19
C PHE A 55 9.00 -1.39 1.19
N ALA A 56 9.01 -1.11 -0.11
CA ALA A 56 9.12 -2.15 -1.15
C ALA A 56 10.48 -2.86 -1.16
N LEU A 57 11.55 -2.19 -0.72
CA LEU A 57 12.91 -2.75 -0.70
C LEU A 57 13.09 -3.86 0.34
N VAL A 58 12.15 -4.02 1.28
CA VAL A 58 12.20 -5.05 2.33
C VAL A 58 11.98 -6.46 1.75
N GLY A 59 11.62 -6.57 0.48
CA GLY A 59 11.47 -7.83 -0.24
C GLY A 59 10.05 -8.40 -0.10
N GLY A 60 9.40 -8.66 -1.23
CA GLY A 60 8.03 -9.18 -1.30
C GLY A 60 7.04 -8.19 -1.94
N ALA A 61 5.77 -8.56 -1.93
CA ALA A 61 4.70 -7.70 -2.43
C ALA A 61 4.39 -6.55 -1.46
N LEU A 62 3.94 -5.41 -1.99
CA LEU A 62 3.54 -4.24 -1.20
C LEU A 62 2.04 -3.99 -1.36
N VAL A 63 1.33 -3.88 -0.23
CA VAL A 63 -0.06 -3.43 -0.18
C VAL A 63 -0.10 -2.04 0.42
N LEU A 64 -0.63 -1.08 -0.33
CA LEU A 64 -0.81 0.30 0.15
C LEU A 64 -2.30 0.55 0.40
N ASP A 65 -2.71 0.61 1.67
CA ASP A 65 -4.08 0.90 2.05
C ASP A 65 -4.31 2.41 2.11
N LEU A 66 -5.05 2.92 1.12
CA LEU A 66 -5.32 4.33 0.90
C LEU A 66 -6.76 4.69 1.27
N ARG A 67 -7.52 3.79 1.90
CA ARG A 67 -8.95 4.03 2.17
C ARG A 67 -9.18 5.25 3.06
N GLU A 68 -8.26 5.52 3.98
CA GLU A 68 -8.30 6.68 4.88
C GLU A 68 -7.44 7.86 4.39
N ALA A 69 -6.91 7.78 3.16
CA ALA A 69 -6.10 8.82 2.54
C ALA A 69 -6.90 9.63 1.51
N GLY A 70 -6.77 10.96 1.55
CA GLY A 70 -7.30 11.88 0.54
C GLY A 70 -6.21 12.36 -0.44
N GLY A 71 -6.64 12.94 -1.57
CA GLY A 71 -5.72 13.50 -2.58
C GLY A 71 -5.00 12.44 -3.42
N ILE A 72 -5.63 11.28 -3.60
CA ILE A 72 -5.12 10.21 -4.46
C ILE A 72 -5.59 10.47 -5.89
N ASP A 73 -4.63 10.71 -6.76
CA ASP A 73 -4.82 11.02 -8.18
C ASP A 73 -3.82 10.23 -9.06
N ASP A 74 -3.93 10.37 -10.37
CA ASP A 74 -3.05 9.68 -11.32
C ASP A 74 -1.57 10.09 -11.19
N ALA A 75 -1.28 11.32 -10.74
CA ALA A 75 0.09 11.76 -10.51
C ALA A 75 0.71 11.01 -9.31
N PHE A 76 -0.08 10.73 -8.27
CA PHE A 76 0.37 9.96 -7.12
C PHE A 76 0.65 8.52 -7.52
N THR A 77 -0.29 7.88 -8.20
CA THR A 77 -0.18 6.47 -8.61
C THR A 77 0.98 6.27 -9.60
N SER A 78 1.15 7.18 -10.56
CA SER A 78 2.28 7.17 -11.50
C SER A 78 3.63 7.29 -10.79
N GLY A 79 3.70 8.10 -9.73
CA GLY A 79 4.88 8.23 -8.88
C GLY A 79 5.27 6.92 -8.15
N LEU A 80 4.35 5.97 -8.04
CA LEU A 80 4.58 4.66 -7.43
C LEU A 80 4.91 3.56 -8.45
N SER A 81 4.84 3.85 -9.76
CA SER A 81 5.09 2.87 -10.82
C SER A 81 6.42 2.08 -10.73
N PRO A 82 7.53 2.61 -10.17
CA PRO A 82 8.76 1.81 -10.02
C PRO A 82 8.66 0.72 -8.95
N VAL A 83 7.60 0.71 -8.14
CA VAL A 83 7.41 -0.29 -7.08
C VAL A 83 6.87 -1.58 -7.68
N ALA A 84 7.75 -2.58 -7.78
CA ALA A 84 7.36 -3.91 -8.21
C ALA A 84 6.33 -4.54 -7.26
N GLU A 85 5.37 -5.27 -7.83
CA GLU A 85 4.31 -6.00 -7.09
C GLU A 85 3.48 -5.14 -6.12
N LEU A 86 3.26 -3.87 -6.46
CA LEU A 86 2.38 -2.97 -5.72
C LEU A 86 0.90 -3.28 -5.96
N THR A 87 0.12 -3.33 -4.88
CA THR A 87 -1.34 -3.33 -4.91
C THR A 87 -1.89 -2.18 -4.05
N LEU A 88 -2.75 -1.35 -4.63
CA LEU A 88 -3.44 -0.26 -3.95
C LEU A 88 -4.81 -0.75 -3.43
N VAL A 89 -5.18 -0.32 -2.23
CA VAL A 89 -6.53 -0.53 -1.69
C VAL A 89 -7.25 0.80 -1.60
N LEU A 90 -8.34 0.90 -2.35
CA LEU A 90 -9.20 2.09 -2.46
C LEU A 90 -10.66 1.64 -2.46
N ASP A 91 -11.57 2.54 -2.09
CA ASP A 91 -12.99 2.31 -2.35
C ASP A 91 -13.30 2.36 -3.86
N GLN A 92 -14.45 1.80 -4.24
CA GLN A 92 -14.85 1.67 -5.64
C GLN A 92 -14.95 3.01 -6.36
N ALA A 93 -15.51 4.04 -5.72
CA ALA A 93 -15.69 5.35 -6.35
C ALA A 93 -14.33 5.99 -6.72
N ARG A 94 -13.32 5.84 -5.87
CA ARG A 94 -11.96 6.32 -6.15
C ARG A 94 -11.22 5.46 -7.16
N GLN A 95 -11.52 4.17 -7.25
CA GLN A 95 -10.96 3.31 -8.31
C GLN A 95 -11.41 3.77 -9.69
N GLU A 96 -12.70 4.04 -9.86
CA GLU A 96 -13.29 4.49 -11.12
C GLU A 96 -12.78 5.87 -11.57
N SER A 97 -12.26 6.66 -10.62
CA SER A 97 -11.71 7.99 -10.88
C SER A 97 -10.25 7.97 -11.35
N LEU A 98 -9.55 6.85 -11.22
CA LEU A 98 -8.17 6.69 -11.70
C LEU A 98 -8.19 6.27 -13.17
N THR A 99 -7.43 6.97 -14.01
CA THR A 99 -7.42 6.72 -15.46
C THR A 99 -6.15 5.99 -15.93
N SER A 100 -5.14 5.92 -15.08
CA SER A 100 -3.83 5.34 -15.40
C SER A 100 -3.84 3.80 -15.43
N ASP A 101 -3.11 3.21 -16.38
CA ASP A 101 -2.71 1.79 -16.40
C ASP A 101 -1.60 1.56 -15.35
N GLY A 102 -1.97 1.82 -14.10
CA GLY A 102 -1.09 1.94 -12.96
C GLY A 102 -0.99 0.66 -12.12
N PRO A 103 -0.55 0.75 -10.86
CA PRO A 103 -0.52 -0.39 -9.97
C PRO A 103 -1.90 -1.00 -9.80
N ARG A 104 -1.95 -2.32 -9.57
CA ARG A 104 -3.21 -3.05 -9.36
C ARG A 104 -4.02 -2.42 -8.24
N VAL A 105 -5.31 -2.16 -8.47
CA VAL A 105 -6.21 -1.59 -7.44
C VAL A 105 -7.28 -2.61 -7.06
N VAL A 106 -7.59 -2.71 -5.77
CA VAL A 106 -8.60 -3.63 -5.22
C VAL A 106 -9.42 -2.96 -4.11
N GLY A 107 -10.60 -3.52 -3.80
CA GLY A 107 -11.53 -2.92 -2.84
C GLY A 107 -11.20 -3.19 -1.37
N SER A 108 -10.32 -4.17 -1.09
CA SER A 108 -9.98 -4.55 0.29
C SER A 108 -8.57 -5.14 0.42
N VAL A 109 -8.02 -5.03 1.63
CA VAL A 109 -6.76 -5.69 2.00
C VAL A 109 -6.85 -7.21 1.84
N GLY A 110 -7.99 -7.83 2.20
CA GLY A 110 -8.18 -9.27 2.07
C GLY A 110 -8.14 -9.76 0.61
N GLU A 111 -8.66 -8.96 -0.32
CA GLU A 111 -8.54 -9.22 -1.75
C GLU A 111 -7.08 -9.05 -2.24
N ALA A 112 -6.39 -8.00 -1.79
CA ALA A 112 -4.97 -7.80 -2.11
C ALA A 112 -4.13 -9.01 -1.69
N MET A 113 -4.28 -9.46 -0.44
CA MET A 113 -3.54 -10.60 0.11
C MET A 113 -3.84 -11.91 -0.62
N ARG A 114 -5.11 -12.18 -0.95
CA ARG A 114 -5.49 -13.36 -1.75
C ARG A 114 -4.84 -13.33 -3.14
N GLY A 115 -4.85 -12.17 -3.80
CA GLY A 115 -4.19 -12.00 -5.09
C GLY A 115 -2.68 -12.21 -5.03
N ILE A 116 -2.02 -11.69 -3.99
CA ILE A 116 -0.59 -11.90 -3.75
C ILE A 116 -0.28 -13.38 -3.55
N ALA A 117 -1.03 -14.06 -2.67
CA ALA A 117 -0.86 -15.48 -2.43
C ALA A 117 -1.02 -16.31 -3.71
N GLY A 118 -2.02 -16.01 -4.54
CA GLY A 118 -2.23 -16.67 -5.83
C GLY A 118 -1.05 -16.49 -6.80
N ARG A 119 -0.50 -15.28 -6.92
CA ARG A 119 0.66 -15.01 -7.78
C ARG A 119 1.92 -15.72 -7.31
N LEU A 120 2.16 -15.74 -5.99
CA LEU A 120 3.30 -16.45 -5.42
C LEU A 120 3.18 -17.97 -5.62
N ALA A 121 1.97 -18.52 -5.47
CA ALA A 121 1.70 -19.93 -5.74
C ALA A 121 1.95 -20.28 -7.22
N ALA A 122 1.43 -19.47 -8.15
CA ALA A 122 1.66 -19.67 -9.59
C ALA A 122 3.15 -19.60 -9.95
N ARG A 123 3.90 -18.65 -9.36
CA ARG A 123 5.34 -18.51 -9.60
C ARG A 123 6.12 -19.74 -9.13
N ARG A 124 5.74 -20.33 -7.99
CA ARG A 124 6.35 -21.57 -7.49
C ARG A 124 6.10 -22.75 -8.42
N ALA A 125 4.86 -22.91 -8.89
CA ALA A 125 4.52 -23.98 -9.83
C ALA A 125 5.31 -23.90 -11.15
N LEU A 126 5.54 -22.69 -11.67
CA LEU A 126 6.35 -22.49 -12.88
C LEU A 126 7.83 -22.88 -12.68
N VAL A 127 8.39 -22.60 -11.50
CA VAL A 127 9.77 -23.01 -11.18
C VAL A 127 9.88 -24.53 -11.09
N GLU A 128 8.91 -25.19 -10.46
CA GLU A 128 8.86 -26.66 -10.32
C GLU A 128 8.66 -27.38 -11.67
N LEU A 129 7.97 -26.77 -12.63
CA LEU A 129 7.81 -27.31 -13.99
C LEU A 129 9.04 -27.10 -14.89
N SER A 130 9.98 -26.26 -14.48
CA SER A 130 11.23 -25.96 -15.19
C SER A 130 12.47 -26.66 -14.60
N ALA A 131 12.27 -27.45 -13.54
CA ALA A 131 13.28 -28.23 -12.82
C ALA A 131 13.20 -29.72 -13.17
#